data_AF-A0A376UAV0-F1
#
_entry.id   AF-A0A376UAV0-F1
#
_cell.length_a   1.000
_cell.length_b   1.000
_cell.length_c   1.000
_cell.angle_alpha   90.00
_cell.angle_beta   90.00
_cell.angle_gamma   90.00
#
_symmetry.space_group_name_H-M   'P 1'
#
loop_
_entity.id
_entity.type
_entity.pdbx_description
1 polymer ?
#
loop_
_entity_poly.entity_id
_entity_poly.type
_entity_poly.pdbx_seq_one_letter_code
_entity_poly.pdbx_strand_id
1 'polypeptide(L)'
;MSGLPAETLDLIREYRVAIKGPLTTPVGGGIRSLNVALRQELDLYICLRPVRYYQGTPSPVKHPELTDMVIFRENSEDIYAGIEWKADSADAEKVIKFLREEMGVKKIRFPEHCGIGIKPVF
;
A
#
# COMPACT_ATOMS: atom_id res chain seq x y z
N MET A 1 -11.67 -12.52 -4.86
CA MET A 1 -11.21 -12.55 -6.26
C MET A 1 -10.90 -11.13 -6.69
N SER A 2 -9.68 -10.86 -7.14
CA SER A 2 -9.31 -9.56 -7.69
C SER A 2 -10.07 -9.35 -9.00
N GLY A 3 -10.55 -8.13 -9.27
CA GLY A 3 -11.22 -7.81 -10.55
C GLY A 3 -10.27 -7.73 -11.74
N LEU A 4 -9.10 -8.38 -11.66
CA LEU A 4 -8.02 -8.31 -12.64
C LEU A 4 -8.09 -9.55 -13.54
N PRO A 5 -8.34 -9.41 -14.85
CA PRO A 5 -8.34 -10.54 -15.77
C PRO A 5 -6.96 -11.22 -15.83
N ALA A 6 -6.96 -12.56 -15.85
CA ALA A 6 -5.74 -13.34 -15.95
C ALA A 6 -4.95 -13.05 -17.23
N GLU A 7 -5.66 -12.91 -18.37
CA GLU A 7 -5.09 -12.55 -19.66
C GLU A 7 -4.23 -11.28 -19.60
N THR A 8 -4.68 -10.26 -18.87
CA THR A 8 -3.91 -9.01 -18.69
C THR A 8 -2.58 -9.27 -17.99
N LEU A 9 -2.57 -10.09 -16.94
CA LEU A 9 -1.33 -10.44 -16.23
C LEU A 9 -0.38 -11.24 -17.12
N ASP A 10 -0.92 -12.17 -17.90
CA ASP A 10 -0.13 -13.02 -18.77
C ASP A 10 0.54 -12.21 -19.88
N LEU A 11 -0.19 -11.28 -20.50
CA LEU A 11 0.37 -10.34 -21.48
C LEU A 11 1.46 -9.46 -20.85
N ILE A 12 1.26 -8.93 -19.63
CA ILE A 12 2.29 -8.12 -18.97
C ILE A 12 3.54 -8.95 -18.66
N ARG A 13 3.38 -10.23 -18.28
CA ARG A 13 4.51 -11.15 -18.06
C ARG A 13 5.24 -11.49 -19.36
N GLU A 14 4.52 -11.63 -20.47
CA GLU A 14 5.10 -11.87 -21.80
C GLU A 14 5.88 -10.65 -22.30
N TYR A 15 5.24 -9.48 -22.35
CA TYR A 15 5.81 -8.26 -22.94
C TYR A 15 6.73 -7.47 -22.00
N ARG A 16 6.71 -7.77 -20.69
CA ARG A 16 7.53 -7.16 -19.61
C ARG A 16 7.29 -5.68 -19.33
N VAL A 17 6.82 -4.92 -20.30
CA VAL A 17 6.58 -3.48 -20.21
C VAL A 17 5.10 -3.20 -20.44
N ALA A 18 4.51 -2.41 -19.56
CA ALA A 18 3.12 -2.00 -19.66
C ALA A 18 2.96 -0.51 -19.33
N ILE A 19 2.07 0.16 -20.05
CA ILE A 19 1.67 1.54 -19.78
C ILE A 19 0.21 1.51 -19.36
N LYS A 20 -0.11 2.11 -18.20
CA LYS A 20 -1.48 2.12 -17.67
C LYS A 20 -1.92 3.50 -17.20
N GLY A 21 -3.14 3.89 -17.57
CA GLY A 21 -3.84 5.05 -17.01
C GLY A 21 -4.23 4.86 -15.53
N PRO A 22 -4.74 5.88 -14.83
CA PRO A 22 -5.19 5.72 -13.44
C PRO A 22 -6.35 4.73 -13.33
N LEU A 23 -6.29 3.80 -12.36
CA LEU A 23 -7.35 2.84 -12.08
C LEU A 23 -8.02 3.19 -10.74
N THR A 24 -9.32 3.47 -10.78
CA THR A 24 -10.11 3.86 -9.60
C THR A 24 -10.18 2.73 -8.58
N THR A 25 -9.98 3.04 -7.30
CA THR A 25 -10.22 2.12 -6.18
C THR A 25 -11.38 2.66 -5.35
N PRO A 26 -12.47 1.90 -5.15
CA PRO A 26 -13.58 2.34 -4.31
C PRO A 26 -13.12 2.52 -2.85
N VAL A 27 -13.66 3.53 -2.17
CA VAL A 27 -13.34 3.85 -0.78
C VAL A 27 -14.39 3.23 0.15
N GLY A 28 -13.96 2.58 1.23
CA GLY A 28 -14.85 2.08 2.29
C GLY A 28 -15.46 0.68 2.07
N GLY A 29 -15.11 0.00 0.98
CA GLY A 29 -15.55 -1.38 0.71
C GLY A 29 -15.35 -1.79 -0.75
N GLY A 30 -15.51 -3.09 -1.05
CA GLY A 30 -15.44 -3.63 -2.40
C GLY A 30 -14.19 -4.45 -2.70
N ILE A 31 -13.85 -4.55 -3.99
CA ILE A 31 -12.70 -5.33 -4.47
C ILE A 31 -11.36 -4.70 -4.04
N ARG A 32 -10.36 -5.55 -3.78
CA ARG A 32 -8.96 -5.13 -3.56
C ARG A 32 -8.50 -4.24 -4.72
N SER A 33 -7.75 -3.18 -4.43
CA SER A 33 -7.25 -2.24 -5.44
C SER A 33 -6.53 -2.98 -6.58
N LEU A 34 -6.96 -2.77 -7.82
CA LEU A 34 -6.32 -3.36 -9.00
C LEU A 34 -4.87 -2.90 -9.16
N ASN A 35 -4.56 -1.66 -8.75
CA ASN A 35 -3.18 -1.16 -8.77
C ASN A 35 -2.29 -1.94 -7.80
N VAL A 36 -2.79 -2.26 -6.61
CA VAL A 36 -2.04 -3.03 -5.60
C VAL A 36 -1.89 -4.47 -6.04
N ALA A 37 -2.98 -5.09 -6.54
CA ALA A 37 -2.96 -6.44 -7.07
C ALA A 37 -1.92 -6.59 -8.19
N LEU A 38 -1.90 -5.69 -9.18
CA LEU A 38 -0.91 -5.70 -10.25
C LEU A 38 0.53 -5.69 -9.73
N ARG A 39 0.83 -4.89 -8.70
CA ARG A 39 2.19 -4.77 -8.16
C ARG A 39 2.62 -6.04 -7.44
N GLN A 40 1.72 -6.63 -6.66
CA GLN A 40 1.99 -7.84 -5.91
C GLN A 40 2.12 -9.07 -6.83
N GLU A 41 1.21 -9.24 -7.79
CA GLU A 41 1.18 -10.39 -8.71
C GLU A 41 2.33 -10.40 -9.73
N LEU A 42 2.97 -9.24 -9.95
CA LEU A 42 4.09 -9.05 -10.88
C LEU A 42 5.41 -8.75 -10.15
N ASP A 43 5.42 -8.77 -8.82
CA ASP A 43 6.57 -8.44 -7.97
C ASP A 43 7.26 -7.11 -8.34
N LEU A 44 6.45 -6.07 -8.54
CA LEU A 44 6.92 -4.72 -8.89
C LEU A 44 7.28 -3.93 -7.62
N TYR A 45 8.28 -4.42 -6.88
CA TYR A 45 8.63 -3.93 -5.54
C TYR A 45 9.16 -2.49 -5.49
N ILE A 46 9.66 -1.94 -6.61
CA ILE A 46 10.10 -0.54 -6.69
C ILE A 46 9.02 0.34 -7.33
N CYS A 47 8.54 1.34 -6.58
CA CYS A 47 7.86 2.49 -7.14
C CYS A 47 8.80 3.69 -7.20
N LEU A 48 9.41 3.92 -8.37
CA LEU A 48 10.31 5.03 -8.63
C LEU A 48 9.51 6.31 -8.91
N ARG A 49 9.79 7.40 -8.18
CA ARG A 49 9.15 8.70 -8.36
C ARG A 49 10.17 9.82 -8.43
N PRO A 50 10.66 10.17 -9.63
CA PRO A 50 11.45 11.38 -9.83
C PRO A 50 10.62 12.63 -9.55
N VAL A 51 11.17 13.55 -8.77
CA VAL A 51 10.58 14.85 -8.45
C VAL A 51 11.59 15.91 -8.84
N ARG A 52 11.26 16.68 -9.88
CA ARG A 52 12.08 17.80 -10.34
C ARG A 52 11.22 18.99 -10.69
N TYR A 53 11.78 20.18 -10.54
CA TYR A 53 11.11 21.39 -10.98
C TYR A 53 11.15 21.54 -12.50
N TYR A 54 10.06 22.08 -13.04
CA TYR A 54 9.93 22.45 -14.45
C TYR A 54 9.74 23.97 -14.53
N GLN A 55 10.64 24.63 -15.24
CA GLN A 55 10.62 26.08 -15.40
C GLN A 55 9.25 26.58 -15.87
N GLY A 56 8.72 27.60 -15.19
CA GLY A 56 7.41 28.19 -15.50
C GLY A 56 6.23 27.53 -14.78
N THR A 57 6.44 26.42 -14.07
CA THR A 57 5.39 25.83 -13.23
C THR A 57 5.29 26.62 -11.91
N PRO A 58 4.08 27.00 -11.44
CA PRO A 58 3.93 27.61 -10.13
C PRO A 58 4.37 26.64 -9.04
N SER A 59 5.03 27.16 -8.01
CA SER A 59 5.49 26.34 -6.89
C SER A 59 5.34 27.08 -5.56
N PRO A 60 4.92 26.39 -4.49
CA PRO A 60 4.80 27.00 -3.16
C PRO A 60 6.14 27.09 -2.41
N VAL A 61 7.21 26.45 -2.90
CA VAL A 61 8.53 26.48 -2.25
C VAL A 61 9.35 27.69 -2.74
N LYS A 62 10.23 28.24 -1.88
CA LYS A 62 11.01 29.46 -2.18
C LYS A 62 11.99 29.30 -3.35
N HIS A 63 12.65 28.15 -3.42
CA HIS A 63 13.67 27.81 -4.42
C HIS A 63 13.33 26.50 -5.12
N PRO A 64 12.27 26.47 -5.95
CA PRO A 64 11.82 25.24 -6.58
C PRO A 64 12.86 24.65 -7.54
N GLU A 65 13.68 25.49 -8.18
CA GLU A 65 14.77 25.11 -9.07
C GLU A 65 15.81 24.18 -8.44
N LEU A 66 15.92 24.16 -7.12
CA LEU A 66 16.82 23.26 -6.39
C LEU A 66 16.19 21.89 -6.13
N THR A 67 14.94 21.65 -6.53
CA THR A 67 14.28 20.35 -6.39
C THR A 67 14.77 19.41 -7.48
N ASP A 68 15.65 18.48 -7.09
CA ASP A 68 16.08 17.36 -7.91
C ASP A 68 16.31 16.14 -7.02
N MET A 69 15.30 15.28 -6.91
CA MET A 69 15.34 14.10 -6.06
C MET A 69 14.54 12.95 -6.65
N VAL A 70 14.86 11.73 -6.20
CA VAL A 70 14.12 10.52 -6.58
C VAL A 70 13.66 9.81 -5.32
N ILE A 71 12.36 9.53 -5.25
CA ILE A 71 11.80 8.71 -4.18
C ILE A 71 11.79 7.26 -4.65
N PHE A 72 12.49 6.41 -3.90
CA PHE A 72 12.40 4.96 -4.01
C PHE A 72 11.43 4.49 -2.94
N ARG A 73 10.25 4.06 -3.37
CA ARG A 73 9.18 3.62 -2.48
C ARG A 73 8.96 2.11 -2.63
N GLU A 74 8.96 1.39 -1.51
CA GLU A 74 8.49 0.00 -1.42
C GLU A 74 7.01 -0.06 -1.87
N ASN A 75 6.67 -1.08 -2.67
CA ASN A 75 5.46 -1.08 -3.48
C ASN A 75 4.68 -2.41 -3.51
N SER A 76 5.20 -3.44 -2.85
CA SER A 76 4.62 -4.78 -2.77
C SER A 76 4.04 -5.10 -1.37
N GLU A 77 4.52 -4.45 -0.31
CA GLU A 77 4.28 -4.86 1.08
C GLU A 77 3.75 -3.73 1.99
N ASP A 78 4.22 -3.68 3.24
CA ASP A 78 3.82 -2.74 4.29
C ASP A 78 2.29 -2.83 4.58
N ILE A 79 1.66 -1.72 4.94
CA ILE A 79 0.21 -1.58 5.11
C ILE A 79 -0.61 -2.02 3.89
N TYR A 80 -0.01 -2.08 2.69
CA TYR A 80 -0.70 -2.57 1.49
C TYR A 80 -0.80 -4.10 1.41
N ALA A 81 -0.16 -4.82 2.35
CA ALA A 81 -0.42 -6.24 2.57
C ALA A 81 -1.91 -6.49 2.87
N GLY A 82 -2.60 -5.52 3.49
CA GLY A 82 -4.04 -5.59 3.76
C GLY A 82 -4.42 -6.61 4.84
N ILE A 83 -3.48 -6.91 5.75
CA ILE A 83 -3.72 -7.79 6.90
C ILE A 83 -4.30 -6.94 8.02
N GLU A 84 -5.62 -6.77 8.01
CA GLU A 84 -6.32 -5.88 8.94
C GLU A 84 -7.63 -6.50 9.42
N TRP A 85 -7.93 -6.28 10.69
CA TRP A 85 -9.20 -6.64 11.31
C TRP A 85 -9.89 -5.38 11.82
N LYS A 86 -11.19 -5.29 11.56
CA LYS A 86 -12.02 -4.16 11.95
C LYS A 86 -12.12 -4.07 13.47
N ALA A 87 -12.22 -2.84 13.99
CA ALA A 87 -12.56 -2.60 15.39
C ALA A 87 -13.83 -3.36 15.78
N ASP A 88 -13.88 -3.84 17.02
CA ASP A 88 -15.01 -4.58 17.62
C ASP A 88 -15.31 -5.92 16.93
N SER A 89 -14.40 -6.43 16.10
CA SER A 89 -14.50 -7.79 15.58
C SER A 89 -13.85 -8.79 16.54
N ALA A 90 -14.43 -10.00 16.61
CA ALA A 90 -13.90 -11.09 17.43
C ALA A 90 -12.44 -11.43 17.07
N ASP A 91 -12.06 -11.31 15.79
CA ASP A 91 -10.69 -11.53 15.34
C ASP A 91 -9.74 -10.43 15.82
N ALA A 92 -10.15 -9.16 15.77
CA ALA A 92 -9.33 -8.06 16.31
C ALA A 92 -9.12 -8.23 17.82
N GLU A 93 -10.18 -8.55 18.57
CA GLU A 93 -10.10 -8.83 20.01
C GLU A 93 -9.14 -9.98 20.31
N LYS A 94 -9.23 -11.08 19.54
CA LYS A 94 -8.35 -12.24 19.68
C LYS A 94 -6.88 -11.87 19.47
N VAL A 95 -6.56 -11.12 18.42
CA VAL A 95 -5.19 -10.70 18.12
C VAL A 95 -4.67 -9.73 19.19
N ILE A 96 -5.47 -8.73 19.60
CA ILE A 96 -5.09 -7.79 20.65
C ILE A 96 -4.83 -8.51 21.97
N LYS A 97 -5.69 -9.48 22.33
CA LYS A 97 -5.53 -10.29 23.53
C LYS A 97 -4.22 -11.08 23.50
N PHE A 98 -3.95 -11.81 22.41
CA PHE A 98 -2.69 -12.52 22.21
C PHE A 98 -1.48 -11.61 22.36
N LEU A 99 -1.49 -10.44 21.71
CA LEU A 99 -0.39 -9.49 21.78
C LEU A 99 -0.14 -9.00 23.22
N ARG A 100 -1.18 -8.78 24.01
CA ARG A 100 -1.07 -8.27 25.38
C ARG A 100 -0.68 -9.36 26.38
N GLU A 101 -1.38 -10.48 26.35
CA GLU A 101 -1.30 -11.53 27.38
C GLU A 101 -0.13 -12.47 27.14
N GLU A 102 0.14 -12.83 25.89
CA GLU A 102 1.16 -13.83 25.54
C GLU A 102 2.46 -13.17 25.08
N MET A 103 2.37 -12.09 24.28
CA MET A 103 3.55 -11.40 23.72
C MET A 103 4.02 -10.20 24.55
N GLY A 104 3.31 -9.85 25.64
CA GLY A 104 3.71 -8.79 26.55
C GLY A 104 3.69 -7.37 25.95
N VAL A 105 2.95 -7.14 24.86
CA VAL A 105 2.88 -5.84 24.18
C VAL A 105 2.09 -4.83 25.03
N LYS A 106 2.79 -3.80 25.50
CA LYS A 106 2.21 -2.69 26.31
C LYS A 106 1.95 -1.40 25.52
N LYS A 107 2.33 -1.35 24.24
CA LYS A 107 2.28 -0.14 23.41
C LYS A 107 0.92 0.12 22.74
N ILE A 108 -0.03 -0.82 22.84
CA ILE A 108 -1.40 -0.62 22.33
C ILE A 108 -2.10 0.38 23.26
N ARG A 109 -2.14 1.65 22.83
CA ARG A 109 -2.61 2.78 23.66
C ARG A 109 -4.10 2.67 24.01
N PHE A 110 -4.92 2.20 23.07
CA PHE A 110 -6.37 2.01 23.24
C PHE A 110 -6.69 0.58 22.83
N PRO A 111 -6.75 -0.38 23.78
CA PRO A 111 -6.97 -1.80 23.46
C PRO A 111 -8.44 -2.16 23.22
N GLU A 112 -9.36 -1.30 23.62
CA GLU A 112 -10.81 -1.44 23.38
C GLU A 112 -11.20 -0.63 22.14
N HIS A 113 -12.24 -1.08 21.43
CA HIS A 113 -12.75 -0.42 20.21
C HIS A 113 -11.67 -0.15 19.16
N CYS A 114 -10.67 -1.03 19.10
CA CYS A 114 -9.47 -0.87 18.30
C CYS A 114 -9.44 -1.88 17.16
N GLY A 115 -9.29 -1.40 15.93
CA GLY A 115 -8.90 -2.24 14.80
C GLY A 115 -7.40 -2.52 14.87
N ILE A 116 -6.99 -3.70 14.44
CA ILE A 116 -5.58 -4.09 14.45
C ILE A 116 -5.15 -4.46 13.04
N GLY A 117 -3.99 -3.98 12.63
CA GLY A 117 -3.34 -4.32 11.36
C GLY A 117 -1.95 -4.87 11.62
N ILE A 118 -1.52 -5.80 10.79
CA ILE A 118 -0.15 -6.32 10.81
C ILE A 118 0.60 -5.74 9.62
N LYS A 119 1.75 -5.14 9.94
CA LYS A 119 2.74 -4.70 8.98
C LYS A 119 3.94 -5.65 9.07
N PRO A 120 4.09 -6.60 8.12
CA PRO A 120 5.33 -7.34 7.97
C PRO A 120 6.47 -6.37 7.65
N VAL A 121 7.64 -6.61 8.23
CA VAL A 121 8.89 -5.89 7.93
C VAL A 121 9.98 -6.96 7.82
N PHE A 122 10.70 -6.98 6.70
CA PHE A 122 11.81 -7.88 6.42
C PHE A 122 13.14 -7.13 6.42
#